data_AF-A0AAV5RYU5-F1
#
_entry.id   AF-A0AAV5RYU5-F1
#
_cell.length_a   1.000
_cell.length_b   1.000
_cell.length_c   1.000
_cell.angle_alpha   90.00
_cell.angle_beta   90.00
_cell.angle_gamma   90.00
#
_symmetry.space_group_name_H-M   'P 1'
#
loop_
_entity.id
_entity.type
_entity.pdbx_description
1 polymer ?
#
loop_
_entity_poly.entity_id
_entity_poly.type
_entity_poly.pdbx_seq_one_letter_code
_entity_poly.pdbx_strand_id
1 'polypeptide(L)'
;MDQKIVSRAELFQEPQSQDAGDASPDVILPELDFVEVAPTEEAPEEAQTGETDAGDFEFFPLFATEELTKVDLTQAEPTNEPEVPRERPMSYYMAEYTETQLQQFKDAAITYETLQEMGKTPYRRYHEQILDVKEHNDKIDAEKKLDNRHKKRRPGKNQRLARKQAKVNVQQRDELKKALKKKVRRRGGKKNKKKAKMNPLANAGAVPAPTEVAAA
;
A
#
# COMPACT_ATOMS: atom_id res chain seq x y z
N MET A 1 -15.53 2.85 25.81
CA MET A 1 -15.97 2.74 24.40
C MET A 1 -15.07 1.68 23.80
N ASP A 2 -15.50 0.42 23.91
CA ASP A 2 -14.62 -0.71 23.63
C ASP A 2 -14.78 -1.07 22.16
N GLN A 3 -13.80 -0.65 21.36
CA GLN A 3 -13.77 -0.99 19.94
C GLN A 3 -13.38 -2.46 19.80
N LYS A 4 -14.29 -3.25 19.23
CA LYS A 4 -14.06 -4.67 18.99
C LYS A 4 -13.15 -4.82 17.78
N ILE A 5 -11.88 -5.14 18.02
CA ILE A 5 -10.90 -5.38 16.96
C ILE A 5 -11.23 -6.74 16.32
N VAL A 6 -11.80 -6.70 15.12
CA VAL A 6 -12.08 -7.89 14.31
C VAL A 6 -10.87 -8.13 13.41
N SER A 7 -10.27 -9.32 13.51
CA SER A 7 -9.11 -9.67 12.69
C SER A 7 -9.53 -9.94 11.24
N ARG A 8 -8.62 -9.66 10.29
CA ARG A 8 -8.85 -9.87 8.85
C ARG A 8 -9.27 -11.31 8.50
N ALA A 9 -8.82 -12.29 9.28
CA ALA A 9 -9.18 -13.70 9.14
C ALA A 9 -10.64 -14.02 9.50
N GLU A 10 -11.29 -13.24 10.36
CA GLU A 10 -12.73 -13.38 10.61
C GLU A 10 -13.58 -12.79 9.48
N LEU A 11 -13.01 -11.84 8.74
CA LEU A 11 -13.68 -11.17 7.63
C LEU A 11 -13.63 -11.98 6.33
N PHE A 12 -12.55 -12.74 6.13
CA PHE A 12 -12.34 -13.57 4.94
C PHE A 12 -12.12 -15.02 5.36
N GLN A 13 -13.04 -15.91 4.99
CA GLN A 13 -12.98 -17.36 5.26
C GLN A 13 -11.87 -18.04 4.44
N GLU A 14 -10.61 -17.63 4.63
CA GLU A 14 -9.47 -18.35 4.08
C GLU A 14 -9.21 -19.61 4.91
N PRO A 15 -8.95 -20.76 4.28
CA PRO A 15 -8.62 -21.97 5.00
C PRO A 15 -7.26 -21.78 5.67
N GLN A 16 -7.23 -21.87 7.00
CA GLN A 16 -6.00 -21.87 7.79
C GLN A 16 -5.10 -23.03 7.36
N SER A 17 -4.02 -22.73 6.64
CA SER A 17 -2.84 -23.59 6.61
C SER A 17 -2.15 -23.46 7.97
N GLN A 18 -2.14 -24.56 8.70
CA GLN A 18 -1.36 -24.70 9.93
C GLN A 18 0.11 -24.64 9.58
N ASP A 19 0.80 -23.60 10.03
CA ASP A 19 2.20 -23.72 10.44
C ASP A 19 2.41 -22.79 11.64
N ALA A 20 2.74 -23.42 12.77
CA ALA A 20 3.19 -22.75 13.96
C ALA A 20 4.69 -22.51 13.82
N GLY A 21 5.08 -21.24 13.76
CA GLY A 21 6.47 -20.81 13.72
C GLY A 21 6.58 -19.40 14.25
N ASP A 22 7.11 -19.30 15.46
CA ASP A 22 7.46 -18.10 16.22
C ASP A 22 8.35 -17.15 15.38
N ALA A 23 7.90 -15.92 15.13
CA ALA A 23 8.74 -14.77 14.78
C ALA A 23 7.89 -13.49 14.70
N SER A 24 8.32 -12.48 15.44
CA SER A 24 7.92 -11.07 15.32
C SER A 24 7.88 -10.58 13.86
N PRO A 25 6.93 -9.70 13.47
CA PRO A 25 6.84 -9.22 12.10
C PRO A 25 8.07 -8.39 11.73
N ASP A 26 8.68 -8.78 10.61
CA ASP A 26 9.77 -8.14 9.90
C ASP A 26 9.71 -6.61 9.91
N VAL A 27 10.52 -6.01 10.77
CA VAL A 27 11.04 -4.66 10.58
C VAL A 27 12.43 -4.84 9.99
N ILE A 28 12.53 -4.77 8.66
CA ILE A 28 13.83 -4.68 7.98
C ILE A 28 14.29 -3.23 8.10
N LEU A 29 14.99 -2.92 9.19
CA LEU A 29 15.76 -1.68 9.31
C LEU A 29 17.06 -1.85 8.51
N PRO A 30 17.40 -0.92 7.60
CA PRO A 30 18.71 -0.93 6.96
C PRO A 30 19.81 -0.70 8.00
N GLU A 31 20.89 -1.48 7.92
CA GLU A 31 22.12 -1.25 8.69
C GLU A 31 22.70 0.11 8.26
N LEU A 32 22.73 1.07 9.18
CA LEU A 32 23.38 2.37 8.97
C LEU A 32 24.82 2.27 9.47
N ASP A 33 25.77 2.29 8.54
CA ASP A 33 27.18 2.50 8.85
C ASP A 33 27.41 3.98 9.19
N PHE A 34 27.59 4.27 10.48
CA PHE A 34 28.03 5.59 10.93
C PHE A 34 29.55 5.67 10.83
N VAL A 35 30.03 6.49 9.88
CA VAL A 35 31.43 6.91 9.84
C VAL A 35 31.61 8.05 10.83
N GLU A 36 32.19 7.76 11.98
CA GLU A 36 32.68 8.80 12.91
C GLU A 36 33.85 9.52 12.24
N VAL A 37 33.56 10.70 11.68
CA VAL A 37 34.60 11.65 11.27
C VAL A 37 35.08 12.35 12.53
N ALA A 38 36.19 11.88 13.08
CA ALA A 38 36.92 12.61 14.11
C ALA A 38 37.23 14.04 13.58
N PRO A 39 37.08 15.09 14.39
CA PRO A 39 37.54 16.41 14.00
C PRO A 39 39.05 16.32 13.79
N THR A 40 39.48 16.52 12.55
CA THR A 40 40.90 16.70 12.22
C THR A 40 41.35 18.00 12.88
N GLU A 41 41.89 17.91 14.09
CA GLU A 41 42.75 18.93 14.66
C GLU A 41 44.06 18.93 13.87
N GLU A 42 44.07 19.62 12.74
CA GLU A 42 45.29 20.02 12.07
C GLU A 42 45.31 21.54 11.97
N ALA A 43 45.79 22.16 13.06
CA ALA A 43 46.55 23.39 12.96
C ALA A 43 48.02 23.03 12.69
N PRO A 44 48.76 23.86 11.96
CA PRO A 44 49.78 23.43 11.00
C PRO A 44 51.15 23.22 11.63
N GLU A 45 51.80 22.11 11.29
CA GLU A 45 53.21 21.89 11.57
C GLU A 45 54.07 22.20 10.34
N GLU A 46 55.04 23.06 10.60
CA GLU A 46 56.35 23.18 9.98
C GLU A 46 56.49 23.79 8.57
N ALA A 47 56.89 25.07 8.65
CA ALA A 47 57.63 25.83 7.67
C ALA A 47 58.70 24.98 6.94
N GLN A 48 58.48 24.80 5.63
CA GLN A 48 59.58 24.55 4.73
C GLN A 48 60.35 25.85 4.50
N THR A 49 61.64 25.80 4.82
CA THR A 49 62.67 26.74 4.39
C THR A 49 62.69 26.83 2.86
N GLY A 50 62.12 27.91 2.33
CA GLY A 50 62.37 28.40 0.98
C GLY A 50 63.04 29.76 1.06
N GLU A 51 64.34 29.81 0.81
CA GLU A 51 65.01 31.04 0.39
C GLU A 51 64.57 31.39 -1.04
N THR A 52 64.51 32.69 -1.34
CA THR A 52 64.09 33.38 -2.60
C THR A 52 62.56 33.52 -2.73
N ASP A 53 61.94 34.71 -2.78
CA ASP A 53 62.37 36.01 -3.28
C ASP A 53 61.75 37.12 -2.40
N ALA A 54 62.57 37.93 -1.73
CA ALA A 54 62.12 39.07 -0.92
C ALA A 54 61.86 40.32 -1.78
N GLY A 55 61.15 40.13 -2.91
CA GLY A 55 60.98 41.16 -3.94
C GLY A 55 59.54 41.48 -4.34
N ASP A 56 58.55 40.66 -4.00
CA ASP A 56 57.19 40.79 -4.57
C ASP A 56 56.06 40.58 -3.52
N PHE A 57 56.28 41.08 -2.30
CA PHE A 57 55.16 41.34 -1.40
C PHE A 57 54.73 42.79 -1.61
N GLU A 58 53.60 43.01 -2.30
CA GLU A 58 52.97 44.32 -2.45
C GLU A 58 52.68 44.89 -1.06
N PHE A 59 53.60 45.73 -0.60
CA PHE A 59 53.57 46.36 0.70
C PHE A 59 52.47 47.44 0.67
N PHE A 60 51.31 47.13 1.26
CA PHE A 60 50.18 48.06 1.32
C PHE A 60 50.64 49.41 1.90
N PRO A 61 50.30 50.55 1.27
CA PRO A 61 50.78 51.87 1.67
C PRO A 61 50.35 52.30 3.08
N LEU A 62 49.47 51.54 3.73
CA LEU A 62 49.10 51.73 5.13
C LEU A 62 50.21 51.34 6.14
N PHE A 63 51.24 50.60 5.69
CA PHE A 63 52.36 50.16 6.53
C PHE A 63 53.71 50.79 6.14
N ALA A 64 53.72 51.70 5.15
CA ALA A 64 54.90 52.38 4.61
C ALA A 64 55.27 53.69 5.33
N THR A 65 55.18 53.71 6.66
CA THR A 65 55.76 54.77 7.47
C THR A 65 57.07 54.25 8.07
N GLU A 66 58.19 54.86 7.65
CA GLU A 66 59.58 54.42 7.90
C GLU A 66 60.08 54.55 9.36
N GLU A 67 59.21 54.67 10.35
CA GLU A 67 59.56 54.54 11.76
C GLU A 67 58.80 53.36 12.38
N LEU A 68 59.50 52.24 12.58
CA LEU A 68 59.09 51.23 13.55
C LEU A 68 59.10 51.89 14.94
N THR A 69 57.99 52.51 15.32
CA THR A 69 57.75 52.89 16.71
C THR A 69 57.61 51.60 17.51
N LYS A 70 58.63 51.28 18.31
CA LYS A 70 58.50 50.27 19.36
C LYS A 70 57.47 50.79 20.36
N VAL A 71 56.24 50.31 20.23
CA VAL A 71 55.18 50.58 21.19
C VAL A 71 55.45 49.69 22.41
N ASP A 72 56.01 50.27 23.46
CA ASP A 72 56.11 49.61 24.76
C ASP A 72 54.69 49.49 25.36
N LEU A 73 54.11 48.29 25.31
CA LEU A 73 52.78 47.95 25.86
C LEU A 73 52.67 48.14 27.39
N THR A 74 53.75 48.53 28.06
CA THR A 74 53.81 48.69 29.53
C THR A 74 53.52 50.10 30.01
N GLN A 75 53.47 51.11 29.13
CA GLN A 75 53.09 52.47 29.51
C GLN A 75 51.59 52.66 29.28
N ALA A 76 50.82 52.68 30.37
CA ALA A 76 49.43 53.08 30.35
C ALA A 76 49.35 54.58 30.05
N GLU A 77 49.21 54.92 28.77
CA GLU A 77 48.69 56.21 28.33
C GLU A 77 47.43 56.53 29.15
N PRO A 78 47.28 57.72 29.76
CA PRO A 78 46.03 58.08 30.41
C PRO A 78 44.98 58.30 29.32
N THR A 79 44.27 57.23 28.99
CA THR A 79 43.06 57.24 28.17
C THR A 79 42.01 58.10 28.88
N ASN A 80 42.05 59.41 28.64
CA ASN A 80 40.96 60.34 28.99
C ASN A 80 39.76 60.17 28.04
N GLU A 81 39.52 58.95 27.55
CA GLU A 81 38.28 58.60 26.86
C GLU A 81 37.41 57.87 27.88
N PRO A 82 36.20 58.38 28.19
CA PRO A 82 35.30 57.65 29.06
C PRO A 82 34.98 56.31 28.39
N GLU A 83 35.29 55.21 29.07
CA GLU A 83 34.85 53.86 28.68
C GLU A 83 33.31 53.86 28.62
N VAL A 84 32.76 54.02 27.42
CA VAL A 84 31.31 53.90 27.21
C VAL A 84 31.00 52.41 27.07
N PRO A 85 30.33 51.77 28.06
CA PRO A 85 29.97 50.37 27.94
C PRO A 85 29.01 50.19 26.76
N ARG A 86 29.40 49.36 25.78
CA ARG A 86 28.59 49.01 24.62
C ARG A 86 27.58 47.92 24.98
N GLU A 87 26.68 48.22 25.91
CA GLU A 87 25.60 47.30 26.25
C GLU A 87 24.50 47.35 25.19
N ARG A 88 24.02 46.16 24.78
CA ARG A 88 22.93 46.05 23.81
C ARG A 88 21.60 46.26 24.53
N PRO A 89 20.66 47.03 23.97
CA PRO A 89 19.36 47.23 24.58
C PRO A 89 18.58 45.90 24.65
N MET A 90 17.73 45.74 25.67
CA MET A 90 16.91 44.52 25.85
C MET A 90 15.98 44.24 24.67
N SER A 91 15.58 45.28 23.93
CA SER A 91 14.82 45.15 22.68
C SER A 91 15.52 44.32 21.59
N TYR A 92 16.84 44.14 21.70
CA TYR A 92 17.61 43.24 20.82
C TYR A 92 17.31 41.75 21.11
N TYR A 93 16.99 41.42 22.37
CA TYR A 93 16.75 40.05 22.82
C TYR A 93 15.26 39.71 22.98
N MET A 94 14.44 40.70 23.32
CA MET A 94 13.03 40.51 23.63
C MET A 94 12.17 41.54 22.92
N ALA A 95 11.04 41.08 22.37
CA ALA A 95 10.01 41.98 21.86
C ALA A 95 9.17 42.49 23.03
N GLU A 96 9.12 43.80 23.20
CA GLU A 96 8.21 44.44 24.14
C GLU A 96 6.90 44.76 23.42
N TYR A 97 5.79 44.25 23.95
CA TYR A 97 4.47 44.46 23.38
C TYR A 97 3.68 45.47 24.22
N THR A 98 3.02 46.41 23.55
CA THR A 98 2.09 47.32 24.22
C THR A 98 0.82 46.58 24.62
N GLU A 99 0.08 47.09 25.60
CA GLU A 99 -1.19 46.49 26.05
C GLU A 99 -2.20 46.35 24.90
N THR A 100 -2.20 47.29 23.97
CA THR A 100 -3.03 47.26 22.75
C THR A 100 -2.68 46.09 21.83
N GLN A 101 -1.39 45.76 21.68
CA GLN A 101 -0.94 44.62 20.86
C GLN A 101 -1.31 43.29 21.54
N LEU A 102 -1.16 43.22 22.87
CA LEU A 102 -1.59 42.05 23.63
C LEU A 102 -3.10 41.80 23.51
N GLN A 103 -3.91 42.85 23.46
CA GLN A 103 -5.35 42.73 23.18
C GLN A 103 -5.61 42.20 21.76
N GLN A 104 -4.93 42.74 20.75
CA GLN A 104 -5.04 42.25 19.37
C GLN A 104 -4.66 40.77 19.24
N PHE A 105 -3.63 40.31 19.97
CA PHE A 105 -3.26 38.90 19.98
C PHE A 105 -4.32 38.04 20.64
N LYS A 106 -4.99 38.51 21.70
CA LYS A 106 -6.11 37.80 22.33
C LYS A 106 -7.31 37.70 21.39
N ASP A 107 -7.62 38.78 20.68
CA ASP A 107 -8.74 38.83 19.73
C ASP A 107 -8.48 37.93 18.51
N ALA A 108 -7.22 37.85 18.06
CA ALA A 108 -6.80 36.97 16.98
C ALA A 108 -6.59 35.50 17.41
N ALA A 109 -6.45 35.24 18.70
CA ALA A 109 -6.21 33.89 19.21
C ALA A 109 -7.45 33.02 19.07
N ILE A 110 -7.26 31.84 18.48
CA ILE A 110 -8.32 30.84 18.35
C ILE A 110 -8.42 30.07 19.66
N THR A 111 -9.59 30.11 20.30
CA THR A 111 -9.88 29.35 21.51
C THR A 111 -10.25 27.89 21.22
N TYR A 112 -10.10 27.03 22.23
CA TYR A 112 -10.51 25.64 22.11
C TYR A 112 -12.00 25.48 21.75
N GLU A 113 -12.85 26.32 22.34
CA GLU A 113 -14.30 26.30 22.09
C GLU A 113 -14.63 26.65 20.64
N THR A 114 -13.97 27.68 20.08
CA THR A 114 -14.18 28.07 18.67
C THR A 114 -13.72 26.96 17.71
N LEU A 115 -12.62 26.26 18.00
CA LEU A 115 -12.23 25.05 17.25
C LEU A 115 -13.27 23.93 17.34
N GLN A 116 -13.84 23.71 18.52
CA GLN A 116 -14.85 22.69 18.72
C GLN A 116 -16.14 23.00 17.94
N GLU A 117 -16.54 24.27 17.87
CA GLU A 117 -17.66 24.72 17.06
C GLU A 117 -17.39 24.62 15.56
N MET A 118 -16.21 25.04 15.10
CA MET A 118 -15.80 24.87 13.71
C MET A 118 -15.78 23.39 13.30
N GLY A 119 -15.34 22.49 14.19
CA GLY A 119 -15.34 21.04 13.97
C GLY A 119 -16.73 20.40 13.93
N LYS A 120 -17.76 21.06 14.48
CA LYS A 120 -19.17 20.61 14.36
C LYS A 120 -19.75 20.93 12.99
N THR A 121 -19.19 21.89 12.25
CA THR A 121 -19.69 22.19 10.89
C THR A 121 -19.34 21.02 9.98
N PRO A 122 -20.33 20.30 9.43
CA PRO A 122 -20.04 19.15 8.61
C PRO A 122 -19.41 19.65 7.30
N TYR A 123 -18.21 19.17 7.01
CA TYR A 123 -17.48 19.55 5.81
C TYR A 123 -18.25 19.05 4.58
N ARG A 124 -18.89 19.97 3.85
CA ARG A 124 -19.84 19.64 2.77
C ARG A 124 -19.27 18.69 1.70
N ARG A 125 -17.95 18.69 1.51
CA ARG A 125 -17.27 17.84 0.52
C ARG A 125 -17.40 16.33 0.81
N TYR A 126 -17.67 15.93 2.07
CA TYR A 126 -17.76 14.52 2.47
C TYR A 126 -19.15 14.11 2.99
N HIS A 127 -20.18 14.94 2.75
CA HIS A 127 -21.54 14.72 3.28
C HIS A 127 -22.18 13.39 2.88
N GLU A 128 -21.72 12.76 1.81
CA GLU A 128 -22.38 11.57 1.26
C GLU A 128 -21.87 10.24 1.86
N GLN A 129 -20.76 10.24 2.61
CA GLN A 129 -20.08 8.98 2.99
C GLN A 129 -19.48 8.96 4.40
N ILE A 130 -19.96 9.77 5.33
CA ILE A 130 -19.59 9.55 6.74
C ILE A 130 -20.42 8.37 7.25
N LEU A 131 -19.81 7.19 7.18
CA LEU A 131 -20.39 5.96 7.71
C LEU A 131 -20.33 6.01 9.24
N ASP A 132 -21.49 6.09 9.90
CA ASP A 132 -21.54 5.77 11.32
C ASP A 132 -21.23 4.27 11.49
N VAL A 133 -20.03 3.99 11.98
CA VAL A 133 -19.51 2.64 12.19
C VAL A 133 -20.43 1.84 13.10
N LYS A 134 -21.09 2.48 14.07
CA LYS A 134 -21.97 1.81 15.01
C LYS A 134 -23.26 1.37 14.32
N GLU A 135 -23.94 2.28 13.64
CA GLU A 135 -25.17 1.96 12.89
C GLU A 135 -24.92 0.91 11.81
N HIS A 136 -23.78 1.00 11.13
CA HIS A 136 -23.39 0.04 10.11
C HIS A 136 -23.18 -1.36 10.70
N ASN A 137 -22.45 -1.47 11.81
CA ASN A 137 -22.21 -2.75 12.48
C ASN A 137 -23.52 -3.35 13.03
N ASP A 138 -24.40 -2.52 13.59
CA ASP A 138 -25.71 -2.95 14.08
C ASP A 138 -26.58 -3.54 12.96
N LYS A 139 -26.55 -2.93 11.76
CA LYS A 139 -27.23 -3.46 10.56
C LYS A 139 -26.67 -4.83 10.14
N ILE A 140 -25.35 -4.95 10.05
CA ILE A 140 -24.68 -6.21 9.70
C ILE A 140 -25.06 -7.32 10.70
N ASP A 141 -25.06 -7.01 12.00
CA ASP A 141 -25.40 -7.99 13.03
C ASP A 141 -26.87 -8.40 12.98
N ALA A 142 -27.78 -7.47 12.67
CA ALA A 142 -29.18 -7.78 12.45
C ALA A 142 -29.39 -8.72 11.25
N GLU A 143 -28.71 -8.45 10.13
CA GLU A 143 -28.75 -9.29 8.92
C GLU A 143 -28.20 -10.69 9.21
N LYS A 144 -27.04 -10.79 9.86
CA LYS A 144 -26.45 -12.08 10.27
C LYS A 144 -27.40 -12.88 11.17
N LYS A 145 -28.11 -12.23 12.10
CA LYS A 145 -29.11 -12.88 12.96
C LYS A 145 -30.30 -13.41 12.16
N LEU A 146 -30.81 -12.64 11.20
CA LEU A 146 -31.91 -13.05 10.31
C LEU A 146 -31.49 -14.24 9.43
N ASP A 147 -30.31 -14.19 8.83
CA ASP A 147 -29.77 -15.28 8.00
C ASP A 147 -29.60 -16.56 8.80
N ASN A 148 -29.04 -16.47 10.01
CA ASN A 148 -28.91 -17.62 10.89
C ASN A 148 -30.26 -18.20 11.28
N ARG A 149 -31.28 -17.35 11.50
CA ARG A 149 -32.66 -17.80 11.74
C ARG A 149 -33.24 -18.49 10.51
N HIS A 150 -33.03 -17.97 9.31
CA HIS A 150 -33.50 -18.57 8.06
C HIS A 150 -32.81 -19.90 7.75
N LYS A 151 -31.50 -20.02 8.02
CA LYS A 151 -30.73 -21.27 7.87
C LYS A 151 -31.20 -22.36 8.84
N LYS A 152 -31.50 -21.99 10.09
CA LYS A 152 -32.04 -22.93 11.10
C LYS A 152 -33.49 -23.33 10.82
N ARG A 153 -34.25 -22.49 10.11
CA ARG A 153 -35.65 -22.76 9.78
C ARG A 153 -35.75 -23.85 8.71
N ARG A 154 -36.65 -24.81 8.94
CA ARG A 154 -36.97 -25.82 7.93
C ARG A 154 -37.57 -25.16 6.68
N PRO A 155 -37.14 -25.55 5.47
CA PRO A 155 -37.81 -25.18 4.23
C PRO A 155 -39.30 -25.56 4.27
N GLY A 156 -40.15 -24.75 3.65
CA GLY A 156 -41.60 -25.01 3.61
C GLY A 156 -41.94 -26.36 2.97
N LYS A 157 -43.13 -26.92 3.28
CA LYS A 157 -43.57 -28.23 2.80
C LYS A 157 -43.45 -28.38 1.28
N ASN A 158 -43.94 -27.39 0.52
CA ASN A 158 -43.86 -27.40 -0.95
C ASN A 158 -42.42 -27.32 -1.46
N GLN A 159 -41.59 -26.49 -0.84
CA GLN A 159 -40.16 -26.37 -1.20
C GLN A 159 -39.43 -27.70 -0.94
N ARG A 160 -39.77 -28.42 0.13
CA ARG A 160 -39.20 -29.74 0.42
C ARG A 160 -39.61 -30.77 -0.63
N LEU A 161 -40.89 -30.80 -1.02
CA LEU A 161 -41.38 -31.70 -2.06
C LEU A 161 -40.73 -31.42 -3.42
N ALA A 162 -40.63 -30.14 -3.80
CA ALA A 162 -39.96 -29.71 -5.02
C ALA A 162 -38.47 -30.11 -5.03
N ARG A 163 -37.74 -29.92 -3.93
CA ARG A 163 -36.33 -30.36 -3.80
C ARG A 163 -36.21 -31.89 -3.93
N LYS A 164 -37.13 -32.65 -3.35
CA LYS A 164 -37.15 -34.12 -3.46
C LYS A 164 -37.37 -34.56 -4.92
N GLN A 165 -38.35 -33.96 -5.60
CA GLN A 165 -38.64 -34.24 -7.01
C GLN A 165 -37.48 -33.84 -7.92
N ALA A 166 -36.87 -32.67 -7.71
CA ALA A 166 -35.71 -32.21 -8.46
C ALA A 166 -34.55 -33.22 -8.36
N LYS A 167 -34.27 -33.75 -7.16
CA LYS A 167 -33.22 -34.77 -6.97
C LYS A 167 -33.53 -36.05 -7.75
N VAL A 168 -34.79 -36.50 -7.75
CA VAL A 168 -35.23 -37.67 -8.53
C VAL A 168 -35.07 -37.41 -10.03
N ASN A 169 -35.47 -36.24 -10.52
CA ASN A 169 -35.36 -35.89 -11.93
C ASN A 169 -33.90 -35.82 -12.41
N VAL A 170 -32.99 -35.30 -11.57
CA VAL A 170 -31.55 -35.28 -11.87
C VAL A 170 -31.00 -36.71 -11.99
N GLN A 171 -31.35 -37.59 -11.06
CA GLN A 171 -30.95 -39.00 -11.09
C GLN A 171 -31.46 -39.71 -12.36
N GLN A 172 -32.74 -39.53 -12.68
CA GLN A 172 -33.33 -40.07 -13.91
C GLN A 172 -32.63 -39.55 -15.17
N ARG A 173 -32.31 -38.25 -15.23
CA ARG A 173 -31.60 -37.65 -16.36
C ARG A 173 -30.20 -38.26 -16.51
N ASP A 174 -29.48 -38.46 -15.42
CA ASP A 174 -28.13 -39.03 -15.44
C ASP A 174 -28.14 -40.52 -15.82
N GLU A 175 -29.15 -41.28 -15.38
CA GLU A 175 -29.36 -42.66 -15.79
C GLU A 175 -29.68 -42.78 -17.28
N LEU A 176 -30.56 -41.92 -17.81
CA LEU A 176 -30.86 -41.84 -19.24
C LEU A 176 -29.62 -41.48 -20.06
N LYS A 177 -28.81 -40.51 -19.60
CA LYS A 177 -27.53 -40.18 -20.24
C LYS A 177 -26.57 -41.36 -20.26
N LYS A 178 -26.44 -42.10 -19.14
CA LYS A 178 -25.61 -43.31 -19.07
C LYS A 178 -26.14 -44.40 -20.02
N ALA A 179 -27.44 -44.62 -20.06
CA ALA A 179 -28.07 -45.60 -20.94
C ALA A 179 -27.89 -45.24 -22.43
N LEU A 180 -28.09 -43.97 -22.80
CA LEU A 180 -27.81 -43.45 -24.13
C LEU A 180 -26.34 -43.61 -24.50
N LYS A 181 -25.41 -43.22 -23.61
CA LYS A 181 -23.97 -43.42 -23.84
C LYS A 181 -23.62 -44.89 -24.04
N LYS A 182 -24.23 -45.82 -23.29
CA LYS A 182 -24.05 -47.27 -23.45
C LYS A 182 -24.62 -47.77 -24.79
N LYS A 183 -25.82 -47.32 -25.19
CA LYS A 183 -26.42 -47.64 -26.50
C LYS A 183 -25.58 -47.13 -27.67
N VAL A 184 -25.04 -45.91 -27.56
CA VAL A 184 -24.19 -45.28 -28.58
C VAL A 184 -22.75 -45.82 -28.57
N ARG A 185 -22.25 -46.39 -27.45
CA ARG A 185 -20.93 -47.05 -27.35
C ARG A 185 -20.81 -48.36 -28.17
N ARG A 186 -21.86 -48.79 -28.87
CA ARG A 186 -21.83 -49.98 -29.75
C ARG A 186 -21.21 -49.75 -31.13
N ARG A 187 -20.56 -48.61 -31.39
CA ARG A 187 -19.75 -48.39 -32.61
C ARG A 187 -18.26 -48.20 -32.34
N GLY A 188 -17.73 -48.87 -31.32
CA GLY A 188 -16.30 -48.94 -31.03
C GLY A 188 -15.62 -50.23 -31.49
N GLY A 189 -16.07 -50.86 -32.59
CA GLY A 189 -15.56 -52.20 -32.97
C GLY A 189 -15.84 -52.64 -34.39
N LYS A 190 -15.30 -51.91 -35.40
CA LYS A 190 -15.04 -52.43 -36.76
C LYS A 190 -14.16 -51.52 -37.61
N LYS A 191 -13.05 -51.00 -37.06
CA LYS A 191 -12.08 -50.24 -37.86
C LYS A 191 -11.18 -51.15 -38.75
N ASN A 192 -11.23 -52.48 -38.56
CA ASN A 192 -10.42 -53.46 -39.31
C ASN A 192 -11.23 -54.53 -40.06
N LYS A 193 -12.46 -54.27 -40.54
CA LYS A 193 -12.88 -55.02 -41.73
C LYS A 193 -12.35 -54.26 -42.93
N LYS A 194 -11.17 -54.67 -43.40
CA LYS A 194 -10.67 -54.32 -44.74
C LYS A 194 -11.88 -54.42 -45.66
N LYS A 195 -12.35 -53.30 -46.19
CA LYS A 195 -13.35 -53.35 -47.26
C LYS A 195 -12.66 -54.16 -48.36
N ALA A 196 -13.22 -55.30 -48.75
CA ALA A 196 -12.74 -55.98 -49.94
C ALA A 196 -12.69 -54.91 -51.04
N LYS A 197 -11.56 -54.80 -51.75
CA LYS A 197 -11.45 -53.89 -52.89
C LYS A 197 -12.64 -54.20 -53.81
N MET A 198 -13.65 -53.34 -53.82
CA MET A 198 -14.74 -53.42 -54.76
C MET A 198 -14.10 -53.27 -56.13
N ASN A 199 -14.02 -54.37 -56.89
CA ASN A 199 -13.61 -54.32 -58.28
C ASN A 199 -14.87 -53.98 -59.09
N PRO A 200 -15.03 -52.73 -59.58
CA PRO A 200 -16.26 -52.30 -60.25
C PRO A 200 -16.52 -53.02 -61.58
N LEU A 201 -15.53 -53.78 -62.09
CA LEU A 201 -15.59 -54.51 -63.35
C LEU A 201 -16.03 -55.98 -63.19
N ALA A 202 -16.23 -56.47 -61.96
CA ALA A 202 -16.51 -57.90 -61.72
C ALA A 202 -17.79 -58.41 -62.41
N ASN A 203 -18.76 -57.53 -62.69
CA ASN A 203 -20.03 -57.88 -63.32
C ASN A 203 -20.22 -57.26 -64.71
N ALA A 204 -19.18 -56.64 -65.31
CA ALA A 204 -19.30 -55.91 -66.57
C ALA A 204 -19.47 -56.81 -67.82
N GLY A 205 -19.53 -58.14 -67.64
CA GLY A 205 -19.76 -59.11 -68.72
C GLY A 205 -20.67 -60.27 -68.32
N ALA A 206 -21.42 -60.14 -67.22
CA ALA A 206 -22.36 -61.19 -66.81
C ALA A 206 -23.55 -61.20 -67.78
N VAL A 207 -23.62 -62.22 -68.63
CA VAL A 207 -24.75 -62.46 -69.54
C VAL A 207 -25.99 -62.74 -68.69
N PRO A 208 -27.11 -62.00 -68.84
CA PRO A 208 -28.32 -62.27 -68.10
C PRO A 208 -28.82 -63.68 -68.45
N ALA A 209 -29.16 -64.48 -67.43
CA ALA A 209 -29.75 -65.79 -67.63
C ALA A 209 -31.08 -65.65 -68.42
N PRO A 210 -31.37 -66.56 -69.37
CA PRO A 210 -32.60 -66.48 -70.15
C PRO A 210 -33.80 -66.57 -69.21
N THR A 211 -34.68 -65.58 -69.29
CA THR A 211 -35.94 -65.53 -68.55
C THR A 211 -36.84 -66.65 -69.04
N GLU A 212 -37.06 -67.66 -68.20
CA GLU A 212 -38.13 -68.63 -68.43
C GLU A 212 -39.47 -67.89 -68.38
N VAL A 213 -40.10 -67.78 -69.54
CA VAL A 213 -41.47 -67.28 -69.69
C VAL A 213 -42.37 -68.36 -69.09
N ALA A 214 -42.91 -68.09 -67.90
CA ALA A 214 -43.90 -68.96 -67.27
C ALA A 214 -45.15 -69.03 -68.15
N ALA A 215 -45.39 -70.20 -68.73
CA ALA A 215 -46.61 -70.54 -69.42
C ALA A 215 -47.80 -70.56 -68.44
N ALA A 216 -48.96 -70.20 -69.00
CA ALA A 216 -50.27 -70.00 -68.36
C ALA A 216 -50.80 -71.23 -67.59
#